data_AF-A0A838G6R0-F1
#
_entry.id   AF-A0A838G6R0-F1
#
_cell.length_a   1.000
_cell.length_b   1.000
_cell.length_c   1.000
_cell.angle_alpha   90.00
_cell.angle_beta   90.00
_cell.angle_gamma   90.00
#
_symmetry.space_group_name_H-M   'P 1'
#
loop_
_entity.id
_entity.type
_entity.pdbx_description
1 polymer ?
#
loop_
_entity_poly.entity_id
_entity_poly.type
_entity_poly.pdbx_seq_one_letter_code
_entity_poly.pdbx_strand_id
1 'polypeptide(L)'
;MRRISMRPARWLVPALAALAVLAVIAVMWLQRPGASGNDVGVAGGDAGQGSPPYAGSSPGDDPVPEPDKPDPLEPPPGGEPGTGDGDVDVDVHAGMIAATGYHVYDATHLAVVYTNGVPECYGAAGTPRVEEAADTVTVTIPRTPPTSDGDTACIDIALVDSLDITLDAPLGDRLVRDGSRDGAKLPLESLPNEDPAV
;
A
#
# COMPACT_ATOMS: atom_id res chain seq x y z
N MET A 1 58.24 17.46 -48.17
CA MET A 1 56.95 18.13 -47.94
C MET A 1 55.94 17.09 -47.44
N ARG A 2 55.65 17.04 -46.12
CA ARG A 2 54.61 16.18 -45.53
C ARG A 2 53.45 17.07 -45.09
N ARG A 3 52.24 16.83 -45.62
CA ARG A 3 51.02 17.49 -45.16
C ARG A 3 50.45 16.70 -43.98
N ILE A 4 50.42 17.31 -42.82
CA ILE A 4 49.72 16.81 -41.63
C ILE A 4 48.27 17.28 -41.75
N SER A 5 47.34 16.34 -41.90
CA SER A 5 45.90 16.58 -41.86
C SER A 5 45.43 16.52 -40.40
N MET A 6 45.00 17.66 -39.84
CA MET A 6 44.27 17.71 -38.57
C MET A 6 42.77 17.62 -38.85
N ARG A 7 42.07 16.68 -38.22
CA ARG A 7 40.60 16.63 -38.17
C ARG A 7 40.12 17.44 -36.95
N PRO A 8 39.16 18.38 -37.08
CA PRO A 8 38.64 19.12 -35.94
C PRO A 8 37.60 18.33 -35.13
N ALA A 9 37.53 18.72 -33.86
CA ALA A 9 36.87 18.10 -32.71
C ALA A 9 35.35 17.88 -32.80
N ARG A 10 34.90 16.70 -32.39
CA ARG A 10 33.49 16.32 -32.14
C ARG A 10 33.19 16.19 -30.63
N TRP A 11 33.67 17.10 -29.79
CA TRP A 11 33.63 16.95 -28.32
C TRP A 11 33.05 18.14 -27.54
N LEU A 12 32.11 18.89 -28.13
CA LEU A 12 31.53 20.09 -27.49
C LEU A 12 30.00 20.06 -27.34
N VAL A 13 29.35 18.89 -27.38
CA VAL A 13 27.89 18.79 -27.18
C VAL A 13 27.45 18.56 -25.72
N PRO A 14 28.15 17.80 -24.85
CA PRO A 14 27.56 17.48 -23.54
C PRO A 14 27.65 18.61 -22.49
N ALA A 15 28.41 19.68 -22.71
CA ALA A 15 28.63 20.72 -21.71
C ALA A 15 27.47 21.74 -21.58
N LEU A 16 26.62 21.88 -22.61
CA LEU A 16 25.54 22.89 -22.60
C LEU A 16 24.26 22.41 -21.88
N ALA A 17 24.03 21.10 -21.75
CA ALA A 17 22.81 20.57 -21.12
C ALA A 17 22.80 20.70 -19.59
N ALA A 18 23.97 20.65 -18.94
CA ALA A 18 24.07 20.68 -17.48
C ALA A 18 23.71 22.04 -16.85
N LEU A 19 23.92 23.15 -17.58
CA LEU A 19 23.59 24.50 -17.08
C LEU A 19 22.08 24.78 -17.06
N ALA A 20 21.30 24.16 -17.96
CA ALA A 20 19.86 24.37 -18.02
C ALA A 20 19.13 23.76 -16.80
N VAL A 21 19.58 22.60 -16.31
CA VAL A 21 18.95 21.90 -15.18
C VAL A 21 19.16 22.65 -13.86
N LEU A 22 20.35 23.23 -13.64
CA LEU A 22 20.64 24.00 -12.42
C LEU A 22 19.82 25.31 -12.34
N ALA A 23 19.53 25.94 -13.48
CA ALA A 23 18.71 27.15 -13.51
C ALA A 23 17.25 26.88 -13.09
N VAL A 24 16.67 25.74 -13.51
CA VAL A 24 15.30 25.36 -13.16
C VAL A 24 15.18 25.04 -11.66
N ILE A 25 16.15 24.33 -11.08
CA ILE A 25 16.16 24.02 -9.65
C ILE A 25 16.24 25.31 -8.81
N ALA A 26 17.10 26.25 -9.18
CA ALA A 26 17.25 27.52 -8.43
C ALA A 26 15.97 28.37 -8.43
N VAL A 27 15.24 28.42 -9.55
CA VAL A 27 13.96 29.15 -9.64
C VAL A 27 12.87 28.49 -8.78
N MET A 28 12.86 27.16 -8.69
CA MET A 28 11.86 26.42 -7.92
C MET A 28 12.02 26.61 -6.39
N TRP A 29 13.25 26.87 -5.91
CA TRP A 29 13.49 27.18 -4.50
C TRP A 29 13.21 28.65 -4.13
N LEU A 30 13.25 29.57 -5.09
CA LEU A 30 13.03 31.00 -4.83
C LEU A 30 11.53 31.40 -4.80
N GLN A 31 10.64 30.53 -5.26
CA GLN A 31 9.20 30.78 -5.33
C GLN A 31 8.38 30.05 -4.25
N ARG A 32 8.97 29.67 -3.11
CA ARG A 32 8.17 29.20 -1.96
C ARG A 32 7.66 30.40 -1.14
N PRO A 33 6.41 30.87 -1.32
CA PRO A 33 5.80 31.80 -0.38
C PRO A 33 5.76 31.16 1.01
N GLY A 34 6.27 31.89 2.00
CA GLY A 34 6.25 31.48 3.39
C GLY A 34 4.81 31.29 3.88
N ALA A 35 4.50 30.11 4.38
CA ALA A 35 3.35 29.89 5.23
C ALA A 35 3.76 30.23 6.67
N SER A 36 3.53 31.49 7.02
CA SER A 36 3.41 32.01 8.37
C SER A 36 2.39 31.19 9.17
N GLY A 37 2.70 30.94 10.44
CA GLY A 37 1.94 30.08 11.34
C GLY A 37 0.54 30.58 11.67
N ASN A 38 -0.25 29.65 12.21
CA ASN A 38 -1.49 29.94 12.91
C ASN A 38 -1.48 29.18 14.25
N ASP A 39 -1.50 29.96 15.32
CA ASP A 39 -1.75 29.57 16.69
C ASP A 39 -3.07 28.79 16.82
N VAL A 40 -3.02 27.59 17.40
CA VAL A 40 -4.23 26.90 17.87
C VAL A 40 -4.51 27.40 19.28
N GLY A 41 -5.43 28.35 19.37
CA GLY A 41 -5.98 28.85 20.62
C GLY A 41 -6.66 27.74 21.40
N VAL A 42 -6.16 27.48 22.60
CA VAL A 42 -6.85 26.72 23.65
C VAL A 42 -7.90 27.64 24.26
N ALA A 43 -9.16 27.48 23.85
CA ALA A 43 -10.30 28.07 24.53
C ALA A 43 -10.89 27.03 25.48
N GLY A 44 -10.75 27.29 26.78
CA GLY A 44 -11.43 26.57 27.84
C GLY A 44 -12.95 26.80 27.81
N GLY A 45 -13.69 25.74 28.10
CA GLY A 45 -15.13 25.74 28.35
C GLY A 45 -15.43 24.77 29.48
N ASP A 46 -15.65 25.34 30.66
CA ASP A 46 -15.96 24.70 31.94
C ASP A 46 -17.44 24.23 32.01
N ALA A 47 -17.71 23.37 32.99
CA ALA A 47 -19.01 23.09 33.61
C ALA A 47 -20.11 22.38 32.80
N GLY A 48 -20.23 21.06 33.06
CA GLY A 48 -21.43 20.27 32.79
C GLY A 48 -21.66 19.19 33.85
N GLN A 49 -22.07 19.61 35.04
CA GLN A 49 -22.54 18.77 36.16
C GLN A 49 -23.80 17.99 35.77
N GLY A 50 -23.87 16.73 36.20
CA GLY A 50 -25.13 15.97 36.13
C GLY A 50 -24.99 14.45 36.29
N SER A 51 -24.25 13.96 37.29
CA SER A 51 -24.43 12.58 37.74
C SER A 51 -25.61 12.53 38.71
N PRO A 52 -26.72 11.81 38.43
CA PRO A 52 -27.74 11.56 39.43
C PRO A 52 -27.22 10.57 40.48
N PRO A 53 -27.59 10.72 41.77
CA PRO A 53 -27.29 9.73 42.78
C PRO A 53 -28.20 8.52 42.56
N TYR A 54 -27.64 7.37 42.19
CA TYR A 54 -28.37 6.11 42.26
C TYR A 54 -28.50 5.73 43.73
N ALA A 55 -29.65 6.12 44.30
CA ALA A 55 -30.11 5.67 45.59
C ALA A 55 -30.33 4.14 45.53
N GLY A 56 -29.77 3.45 46.52
CA GLY A 56 -29.92 2.01 46.68
C GLY A 56 -31.38 1.59 46.72
N SER A 57 -31.69 0.61 45.90
CA SER A 57 -32.80 -0.31 46.12
C SER A 57 -32.20 -1.69 46.06
N SER A 58 -32.13 -2.38 47.21
CA SER A 58 -31.96 -3.83 47.26
C SER A 58 -33.26 -4.48 46.81
N PRO A 59 -33.20 -5.41 45.84
CA PRO A 59 -34.19 -6.46 45.71
C PRO A 59 -33.51 -7.81 45.97
N GLY A 60 -34.04 -8.52 46.97
CA GLY A 60 -34.11 -9.98 47.01
C GLY A 60 -32.82 -10.78 46.86
N ASP A 61 -32.39 -11.40 47.97
CA ASP A 61 -31.70 -12.68 47.95
C ASP A 61 -32.56 -13.74 47.22
N ASP A 62 -32.42 -13.83 45.90
CA ASP A 62 -32.78 -15.01 45.12
C ASP A 62 -31.46 -15.63 44.61
N PRO A 63 -31.18 -16.92 44.88
CA PRO A 63 -29.98 -17.56 44.34
C PRO A 63 -30.07 -17.64 42.82
N VAL A 64 -29.21 -16.89 42.14
CA VAL A 64 -28.97 -17.00 40.70
C VAL A 64 -28.45 -18.41 40.44
N PRO A 65 -29.07 -19.21 39.53
CA PRO A 65 -28.46 -20.45 39.09
C PRO A 65 -27.11 -20.13 38.42
N GLU A 66 -26.05 -20.76 38.94
CA GLU A 66 -24.69 -20.64 38.44
C GLU A 66 -24.69 -21.00 36.93
N PRO A 67 -24.06 -20.19 36.05
CA PRO A 67 -23.91 -20.57 34.65
C PRO A 67 -23.10 -21.86 34.58
N ASP A 68 -23.64 -22.87 33.89
CA ASP A 68 -22.92 -24.11 33.62
C ASP A 68 -21.53 -23.77 33.05
N LYS A 69 -20.50 -24.23 33.75
CA LYS A 69 -19.12 -24.18 33.30
C LYS A 69 -19.07 -24.93 31.96
N PRO A 70 -18.57 -24.33 30.87
CA PRO A 70 -18.31 -25.10 29.66
C PRO A 70 -17.33 -26.22 30.01
N ASP A 71 -17.69 -27.45 29.66
CA ASP A 71 -16.80 -28.60 29.81
C ASP A 71 -15.43 -28.29 29.18
N PRO A 72 -14.31 -28.74 29.78
CA PRO A 72 -13.03 -28.69 29.12
C PRO A 72 -13.14 -29.44 27.78
N LEU A 73 -13.01 -28.71 26.67
CA LEU A 73 -12.85 -29.32 25.35
C LEU A 73 -11.64 -30.25 25.43
N GLU A 74 -11.84 -31.55 25.19
CA GLU A 74 -10.73 -32.46 24.98
C GLU A 74 -9.85 -31.89 23.86
N PRO A 75 -8.52 -31.78 24.05
CA PRO A 75 -7.64 -31.39 22.96
C PRO A 75 -7.79 -32.42 21.83
N PRO A 76 -7.85 -31.98 20.56
CA PRO A 76 -7.88 -32.92 19.44
C PRO A 76 -6.64 -33.82 19.52
N PRO A 77 -6.75 -35.11 19.17
CA PRO A 77 -5.61 -36.02 19.18
C PRO A 77 -4.48 -35.39 18.37
N GLY A 78 -3.30 -35.30 19.00
CA GLY A 78 -2.11 -34.72 18.40
C GLY A 78 -1.87 -35.30 17.02
N GLY A 79 -1.90 -34.44 16.01
CA GLY A 79 -1.40 -34.79 14.69
C GLY A 79 0.08 -35.13 14.82
N GLU A 80 0.41 -36.38 14.54
CA GLU A 80 1.79 -36.83 14.38
C GLU A 80 2.51 -35.92 13.38
N PRO A 81 3.80 -35.61 13.56
CA PRO A 81 4.56 -34.89 12.55
C PRO A 81 4.62 -35.78 11.30
N GLY A 82 3.76 -35.47 10.33
CA GLY A 82 3.75 -36.11 9.04
C GLY A 82 5.12 -35.96 8.41
N THR A 83 5.85 -37.07 8.32
CA THR A 83 6.95 -37.22 7.36
C THR A 83 6.30 -37.35 5.99
N GLY A 84 5.82 -36.22 5.47
CA GLY A 84 5.31 -36.13 4.13
C GLY A 84 6.45 -35.74 3.21
N ASP A 85 6.98 -36.71 2.46
CA ASP A 85 7.65 -36.46 1.17
C ASP A 85 6.59 -35.93 0.16
N GLY A 86 5.96 -34.81 0.50
CA GLY A 86 5.02 -34.12 -0.37
C GLY A 86 5.83 -33.21 -1.26
N ASP A 87 5.76 -33.45 -2.57
CA ASP A 87 6.00 -32.41 -3.56
C ASP A 87 5.21 -31.17 -3.11
N VAL A 88 5.92 -30.18 -2.58
CA VAL A 88 5.33 -28.90 -2.25
C VAL A 88 5.00 -28.29 -3.61
N ASP A 89 3.73 -28.35 -4.00
CA ASP A 89 3.16 -27.43 -4.96
C ASP A 89 3.43 -26.03 -4.38
N VAL A 90 4.58 -25.45 -4.74
CA VAL A 90 4.91 -24.08 -4.42
C VAL A 90 3.89 -23.28 -5.19
N ASP A 91 2.85 -22.82 -4.48
CA ASP A 91 1.92 -21.84 -5.02
C ASP A 91 2.78 -20.71 -5.59
N VAL A 92 2.77 -20.57 -6.92
CA VAL A 92 3.59 -19.58 -7.64
C VAL A 92 3.20 -18.15 -7.27
N HIS A 93 2.04 -17.99 -6.63
CA HIS A 93 1.54 -16.73 -6.08
C HIS A 93 1.92 -16.53 -4.61
N ALA A 94 2.47 -17.56 -3.93
CA ALA A 94 3.03 -17.41 -2.60
C ALA A 94 4.18 -16.39 -2.65
N GLY A 95 4.00 -15.27 -1.96
CA GLY A 95 4.94 -14.14 -2.01
C GLY A 95 4.55 -13.03 -2.98
N MET A 96 3.31 -13.03 -3.50
CA MET A 96 2.73 -11.88 -4.19
C MET A 96 1.67 -11.20 -3.33
N ILE A 97 1.41 -9.92 -3.61
CA ILE A 97 0.32 -9.13 -3.05
C ILE A 97 -0.76 -9.00 -4.11
N ALA A 98 -1.99 -9.35 -3.72
CA ALA A 98 -3.12 -9.23 -4.61
C ALA A 98 -3.62 -7.81 -4.72
N ALA A 99 -3.75 -7.35 -5.96
CA ALA A 99 -4.34 -6.06 -6.26
C ALA A 99 -5.87 -6.17 -6.16
N THR A 100 -6.50 -5.07 -5.76
CA THR A 100 -7.95 -4.98 -5.58
C THR A 100 -8.61 -4.09 -6.62
N GLY A 101 -7.86 -3.13 -7.16
CA GLY A 101 -8.37 -2.18 -8.16
C GLY A 101 -7.26 -1.32 -8.73
N TYR A 102 -7.62 -0.37 -9.59
CA TYR A 102 -6.71 0.64 -10.08
C TYR A 102 -7.42 1.97 -10.37
N HIS A 103 -6.67 3.07 -10.33
CA HIS A 103 -7.09 4.39 -10.77
C HIS A 103 -6.22 4.86 -11.93
N VAL A 104 -6.81 5.60 -12.86
CA VAL A 104 -6.07 6.20 -13.98
C VAL A 104 -5.87 7.69 -13.69
N TYR A 105 -4.62 8.15 -13.69
CA TYR A 105 -4.30 9.57 -13.56
C TYR A 105 -4.26 10.25 -14.93
N ASP A 106 -3.61 9.61 -15.89
CA ASP A 106 -3.53 10.05 -17.27
C ASP A 106 -3.30 8.87 -18.23
N ALA A 107 -2.96 9.15 -19.48
CA ALA A 107 -2.77 8.13 -20.50
C ALA A 107 -1.71 7.09 -20.13
N THR A 108 -0.66 7.45 -19.39
CA THR A 108 0.48 6.57 -19.07
C THR A 108 0.72 6.38 -17.58
N HIS A 109 -0.07 7.03 -16.72
CA HIS A 109 0.08 6.92 -15.27
C HIS A 109 -1.19 6.37 -14.64
N LEU A 110 -1.03 5.33 -13.83
CA LEU A 110 -2.09 4.72 -13.05
C LEU A 110 -1.58 4.39 -11.64
N ALA A 111 -2.48 4.30 -10.68
CA ALA A 111 -2.20 3.73 -9.38
C ALA A 111 -2.90 2.37 -9.26
N VAL A 112 -2.19 1.34 -8.80
CA VAL A 112 -2.76 0.04 -8.46
C VAL A 112 -3.03 -0.01 -6.98
N VAL A 113 -4.29 -0.25 -6.62
CA VAL A 113 -4.75 -0.35 -5.24
C VAL A 113 -4.62 -1.79 -4.78
N TYR A 114 -4.13 -1.97 -3.55
CA TYR A 114 -4.00 -3.27 -2.93
C TYR A 114 -4.28 -3.17 -1.43
N THR A 115 -4.48 -4.34 -0.80
CA THR A 115 -4.64 -4.43 0.65
C THR A 115 -3.56 -5.34 1.21
N ASN A 116 -2.92 -4.91 2.29
CA ASN A 116 -1.89 -5.66 2.97
C ASN A 116 -1.98 -5.51 4.49
N GLY A 117 -1.34 -6.40 5.23
CA GLY A 117 -1.16 -6.22 6.67
C GLY A 117 -0.05 -5.24 7.01
N VAL A 118 0.19 -5.08 8.31
CA VAL A 118 1.32 -4.31 8.85
C VAL A 118 2.65 -4.85 8.29
N PRO A 119 3.49 -4.03 7.62
CA PRO A 119 4.64 -4.51 6.86
C PRO A 119 5.65 -5.33 7.66
N GLU A 120 5.84 -5.01 8.93
CA GLU A 120 6.75 -5.74 9.83
C GLU A 120 6.34 -7.21 9.97
N CYS A 121 5.02 -7.46 9.99
CA CYS A 121 4.41 -8.76 10.23
C CYS A 121 4.11 -9.54 8.95
N TYR A 122 3.65 -8.85 7.91
CA TYR A 122 3.16 -9.48 6.68
C TYR A 122 4.09 -9.25 5.49
N GLY A 123 5.17 -8.49 5.65
CA GLY A 123 6.00 -8.06 4.54
C GLY A 123 5.43 -6.85 3.82
N ALA A 124 6.28 -6.12 3.09
CA ALA A 124 5.90 -4.93 2.36
C ALA A 124 5.68 -5.22 0.87
N ALA A 125 5.05 -4.29 0.15
CA ALA A 125 5.09 -4.30 -1.30
C ALA A 125 6.53 -4.04 -1.79
N GLY A 126 7.02 -4.92 -2.66
CA GLY A 126 8.26 -4.73 -3.40
C GLY A 126 8.03 -3.94 -4.69
N THR A 127 9.09 -3.81 -5.48
CA THR A 127 9.01 -3.13 -6.78
C THR A 127 8.06 -3.89 -7.73
N PRO A 128 7.01 -3.23 -8.26
CA PRO A 128 6.05 -3.90 -9.13
C PRO A 128 6.71 -4.30 -10.45
N ARG A 129 6.25 -5.41 -11.02
CA ARG A 129 6.57 -5.82 -12.39
C ARG A 129 5.37 -5.53 -13.28
N VAL A 130 5.62 -4.89 -14.42
CA VAL A 130 4.59 -4.48 -15.37
C VAL A 130 4.88 -5.14 -16.71
N GLU A 131 3.93 -5.91 -17.20
CA GLU A 131 4.00 -6.57 -18.50
C GLU A 131 2.93 -5.97 -19.41
N GLU A 132 3.37 -5.23 -20.43
CA GLU A 132 2.48 -4.59 -21.40
C GLU A 132 2.32 -5.42 -22.67
N ALA A 133 1.07 -5.68 -23.03
CA ALA A 133 0.68 -6.28 -24.29
C ALA A 133 -0.25 -5.33 -25.07
N ALA A 134 -0.69 -5.76 -26.24
CA ALA A 134 -1.54 -4.96 -27.13
C ALA A 134 -2.89 -4.59 -26.50
N ASP A 135 -3.49 -5.50 -25.73
CA ASP A 135 -4.84 -5.38 -25.15
C ASP A 135 -4.84 -5.47 -23.61
N THR A 136 -3.70 -5.72 -22.97
CA THR A 136 -3.60 -5.88 -21.52
C THR A 136 -2.36 -5.23 -20.93
N VAL A 137 -2.48 -4.83 -19.67
CA VAL A 137 -1.37 -4.47 -18.78
C VAL A 137 -1.47 -5.37 -17.55
N THR A 138 -0.50 -6.27 -17.36
CA THR A 138 -0.47 -7.13 -16.17
C THR A 138 0.48 -6.55 -15.15
N VAL A 139 -0.02 -6.31 -13.94
CA VAL A 139 0.77 -5.80 -12.82
C VAL A 139 0.94 -6.89 -11.77
N THR A 140 2.18 -7.18 -11.41
CA THR A 140 2.52 -8.13 -10.36
C THR A 140 3.23 -7.41 -9.23
N ILE A 141 2.69 -7.49 -8.01
CA ILE A 141 3.25 -6.85 -6.83
C ILE A 141 3.95 -7.92 -5.98
N PRO A 142 5.29 -8.01 -5.98
CA PRO A 142 5.99 -8.94 -5.11
C PRO A 142 5.86 -8.48 -3.65
N ARG A 143 5.86 -9.45 -2.73
CA ARG A 143 5.91 -9.23 -1.28
C ARG A 143 7.34 -9.40 -0.80
N THR A 144 7.88 -8.42 -0.09
CA THR A 144 9.14 -8.59 0.63
C THR A 144 8.92 -9.42 1.90
N PRO A 145 9.92 -10.17 2.40
CA PRO A 145 9.76 -10.89 3.66
C PRO A 145 9.46 -9.94 4.83
N PRO A 146 8.63 -10.37 5.80
CA PRO A 146 8.45 -9.61 7.04
C PRO A 146 9.77 -9.48 7.80
N THR A 147 9.89 -8.41 8.58
CA THR A 147 11.06 -8.14 9.43
C THR A 147 10.91 -8.67 10.84
N SER A 148 9.67 -8.92 11.25
CA SER A 148 9.32 -9.50 12.54
C SER A 148 9.81 -10.94 12.63
N ASP A 149 10.32 -11.32 13.80
CA ASP A 149 10.49 -12.73 14.14
C ASP A 149 9.11 -13.36 14.42
N GLY A 150 8.99 -14.68 14.21
CA GLY A 150 7.72 -15.39 14.34
C GLY A 150 7.15 -15.44 15.76
N ASP A 151 7.90 -14.93 16.75
CA ASP A 151 7.50 -14.86 18.16
C ASP A 151 6.86 -13.51 18.52
N THR A 152 6.85 -12.54 17.60
CA THR A 152 6.21 -11.25 17.80
C THR A 152 4.70 -11.33 17.51
N ALA A 153 3.91 -10.77 18.42
CA ALA A 153 2.46 -10.68 18.25
C ALA A 153 2.11 -9.69 17.13
N CYS A 154 1.50 -10.20 16.06
CA CYS A 154 1.04 -9.41 14.94
C CYS A 154 -0.44 -9.08 15.06
N ILE A 155 -0.78 -7.80 14.92
CA ILE A 155 -2.18 -7.36 14.84
C ILE A 155 -2.74 -7.69 13.46
N ASP A 156 -4.01 -8.11 13.42
CA ASP A 156 -4.72 -8.39 12.17
C ASP A 156 -5.47 -7.13 11.72
N ILE A 157 -4.77 -6.25 10.99
CA ILE A 157 -5.33 -5.03 10.42
C ILE A 157 -5.05 -5.04 8.92
N ALA A 158 -6.09 -4.78 8.13
CA ALA A 158 -6.00 -4.56 6.69
C ALA A 158 -5.71 -3.09 6.38
N LEU A 159 -4.53 -2.82 5.85
CA LEU A 159 -4.09 -1.53 5.35
C LEU A 159 -4.32 -1.47 3.84
N VAL A 160 -5.08 -0.47 3.39
CA VAL A 160 -5.24 -0.16 1.97
C VAL A 160 -4.11 0.77 1.55
N ASP A 161 -3.46 0.44 0.44
CA ASP A 161 -2.34 1.21 -0.10
C ASP A 161 -2.37 1.19 -1.63
N SER A 162 -1.54 2.01 -2.27
CA SER A 162 -1.47 2.16 -3.72
C SER A 162 -0.03 2.25 -4.23
N LEU A 163 0.23 1.65 -5.39
CA LEU A 163 1.50 1.79 -6.12
C LEU A 163 1.29 2.59 -7.41
N ASP A 164 2.05 3.66 -7.56
CA ASP A 164 2.11 4.40 -8.83
C ASP A 164 2.88 3.60 -9.89
N ILE A 165 2.26 3.49 -11.06
CA ILE A 165 2.78 2.78 -12.23
C ILE A 165 2.85 3.75 -13.40
N THR A 166 4.03 3.84 -14.01
CA THR A 166 4.24 4.49 -15.30
C THR A 166 4.31 3.43 -16.39
N LEU A 167 3.49 3.59 -17.43
CA LEU A 167 3.44 2.72 -18.60
C LEU A 167 4.34 3.25 -19.72
N ASP A 168 4.90 2.33 -20.50
CA ASP A 168 5.66 2.62 -21.72
C ASP A 168 4.75 3.09 -22.87
N ALA A 169 3.50 2.62 -22.89
CA ALA A 169 2.49 3.03 -23.87
C ALA A 169 1.20 3.52 -23.19
N PRO A 170 0.38 4.35 -23.87
CA PRO A 170 -0.92 4.75 -23.34
C PRO A 170 -1.81 3.57 -22.96
N LEU A 171 -2.51 3.62 -21.81
CA LEU A 171 -3.41 2.57 -21.36
C LEU A 171 -4.54 2.33 -22.37
N GLY A 172 -5.20 3.39 -22.83
CA GLY A 172 -6.29 3.29 -23.81
C GLY A 172 -7.40 2.36 -23.34
N ASP A 173 -7.80 1.42 -24.22
CA ASP A 173 -8.83 0.41 -23.93
C ASP A 173 -8.26 -0.88 -23.31
N ARG A 174 -6.97 -0.91 -22.96
CA ARG A 174 -6.31 -2.11 -22.43
C ARG A 174 -6.85 -2.46 -21.06
N LEU A 175 -6.99 -3.77 -20.81
CA LEU A 175 -7.41 -4.29 -19.52
C LEU A 175 -6.24 -4.35 -18.55
N VAL A 176 -6.41 -3.79 -17.35
CA VAL A 176 -5.45 -3.98 -16.26
C VAL A 176 -5.73 -5.31 -15.57
N ARG A 177 -4.68 -6.11 -15.33
CA ARG A 177 -4.76 -7.47 -14.77
C ARG A 177 -3.83 -7.64 -13.57
N ASP A 178 -4.28 -8.43 -12.61
CA ASP A 178 -3.52 -8.84 -11.42
C ASP A 178 -2.70 -10.10 -11.72
N GLY A 179 -1.37 -9.96 -11.73
CA GLY A 179 -0.46 -11.07 -11.96
C GLY A 179 -0.39 -12.09 -10.83
N SER A 180 -0.87 -11.74 -9.62
CA SER A 180 -0.93 -12.67 -8.47
C SER A 180 -2.15 -13.60 -8.46
N ARG A 181 -3.07 -13.40 -9.41
CA ARG A 181 -4.35 -14.14 -9.50
C ARG A 181 -4.59 -14.61 -10.93
N ASP A 182 -3.58 -15.23 -11.54
CA ASP A 182 -3.63 -15.76 -12.91
C ASP A 182 -4.11 -14.73 -13.96
N GLY A 183 -3.81 -13.44 -13.75
CA GLY A 183 -4.22 -12.37 -14.65
C GLY A 183 -5.69 -11.96 -14.50
N ALA A 184 -6.29 -12.10 -13.31
CA ALA A 184 -7.64 -11.62 -13.03
C ALA A 184 -7.79 -10.13 -13.40
N LYS A 185 -8.91 -9.76 -14.02
CA LYS A 185 -9.17 -8.35 -14.39
C LYS A 185 -9.33 -7.51 -13.13
N LEU A 186 -8.59 -6.40 -13.06
CA LEU A 186 -8.77 -5.41 -12.00
C LEU A 186 -9.93 -4.46 -12.34
N PRO A 187 -10.78 -4.12 -11.36
CA PRO A 187 -11.79 -3.08 -11.52
C PRO A 187 -11.14 -1.69 -11.57
N LEU A 188 -11.66 -0.83 -12.44
CA LEU A 188 -11.37 0.60 -12.42
C LEU A 188 -12.12 1.23 -11.24
N GLU A 189 -11.39 1.87 -10.34
CA GLU A 189 -11.96 2.58 -9.21
C GLU A 189 -12.06 4.08 -9.53
N SER A 190 -13.18 4.69 -9.14
CA SER A 190 -13.37 6.14 -9.18
C SER A 190 -12.49 6.82 -8.12
N LEU A 191 -11.85 7.93 -8.46
CA LEU A 191 -10.98 8.65 -7.51
C LEU A 191 -11.83 9.12 -6.31
N PRO A 192 -11.33 8.99 -5.07
CA PRO A 192 -12.11 9.28 -3.85
C PRO A 192 -12.51 10.75 -3.64
N ASN A 193 -12.26 11.64 -4.59
CA ASN A 193 -12.57 13.08 -4.50
C ASN A 193 -13.43 13.61 -5.66
N GLU A 194 -13.98 12.75 -6.52
CA GLU A 194 -15.05 13.17 -7.44
C GLU A 194 -16.39 13.12 -6.69
N ASP A 195 -16.54 13.98 -5.68
CA ASP A 195 -17.87 14.30 -5.15
C ASP A 195 -18.63 15.00 -6.30
N PRO A 196 -19.69 14.41 -6.86
CA PRO A 196 -20.46 15.08 -7.91
C PRO A 196 -21.19 16.26 -7.25
N ALA A 197 -20.55 17.43 -7.32
CA ALA A 197 -21.02 18.74 -6.89
C ALA A 197 -22.47 18.77 -6.40
N VAL A 198 -22.62 18.94 -5.08
CA VAL A 198 -23.83 19.49 -4.43
C VAL A 198 -24.11 20.90 -4.95
#